data_AF-D5RTY5-F1
#
_entry.id   AF-D5RTY5-F1
#
_cell.length_a   1.000
_cell.length_b   1.000
_cell.length_c   1.000
_cell.angle_alpha   90.00
_cell.angle_beta   90.00
_cell.angle_gamma   90.00
#
_symmetry.space_group_name_H-M   'P 1'
#
loop_
_entity.id
_entity.type
_entity.pdbx_description
1 polymer ?
#
loop_
_entity_poly.entity_id
_entity_poly.type
_entity_poly.pdbx_seq_one_letter_code
_entity_poly.pdbx_strand_id
1 'polypeptide(L)'
;ELPHQLFAARSLGLTGGLPPEALADFLSGLLIGHELLAGLAEGLPPGRPLALIGEAALCRRYATALAEFGAPAPLLPGDTAAAGLFGFAVAAGLVAPAAPAQETAP
;
A
#
# COMPACT_ATOMS: atom_id res chain seq x y z
N GLU A 1 -8.56 -21.60 -0.16
CA GLU A 1 -8.81 -20.96 1.16
C GLU A 1 -9.60 -19.65 1.10
N LEU A 2 -9.20 -18.63 0.31
CA LEU A 2 -9.86 -17.31 0.36
C LEU A 2 -11.40 -17.31 0.23
N PRO A 3 -12.05 -18.04 -0.71
CA PRO A 3 -13.51 -18.06 -0.79
C PRO A 3 -14.21 -18.55 0.48
N HIS A 4 -13.60 -19.50 1.19
CA HIS A 4 -14.11 -20.00 2.46
C HIS A 4 -14.03 -18.92 3.55
N GLN A 5 -12.90 -18.21 3.64
CA GLN A 5 -12.72 -17.14 4.63
C GLN A 5 -13.58 -15.90 4.36
N LEU A 6 -13.86 -15.58 3.09
CA LEU A 6 -14.83 -14.54 2.73
C LEU A 6 -16.25 -14.91 3.21
N PHE A 7 -16.64 -16.17 3.06
CA PHE A 7 -17.91 -16.65 3.60
C PHE A 7 -17.93 -16.64 5.14
N ALA A 8 -16.79 -16.95 5.78
CA ALA A 8 -16.65 -16.88 7.22
C ALA A 8 -16.83 -15.43 7.73
N ALA A 9 -16.30 -14.42 7.02
CA ALA A 9 -16.54 -13.01 7.34
C ALA A 9 -18.04 -12.69 7.42
N ARG A 10 -18.80 -13.09 6.39
CA ARG A 10 -20.26 -12.93 6.38
C ARG A 10 -20.92 -13.68 7.54
N SER A 11 -20.50 -14.92 7.79
CA SER A 11 -21.05 -15.74 8.87
C SER A 11 -20.83 -15.08 10.23
N LEU A 12 -19.64 -14.55 10.50
CA LEU A 12 -19.30 -13.81 11.72
C LEU A 12 -20.21 -12.59 11.94
N GLY A 13 -20.50 -11.84 10.87
CA GLY A 13 -21.43 -10.71 10.96
C GLY A 13 -22.87 -11.15 11.23
N LEU A 14 -23.35 -12.21 10.58
CA LEU A 14 -24.72 -12.70 10.74
C LEU A 14 -24.98 -13.34 12.11
N THR A 15 -23.98 -14.01 12.68
CA THR A 15 -24.10 -14.66 13.99
C THR A 15 -23.75 -13.75 15.16
N GLY A 16 -23.33 -12.51 14.89
CA GLY A 16 -22.85 -11.58 15.92
C GLY A 16 -21.50 -11.96 16.52
N GLY A 17 -20.75 -12.87 15.88
CA GLY A 17 -19.38 -13.21 16.28
C GLY A 17 -18.37 -12.08 16.05
N LEU A 18 -18.74 -11.08 15.23
CA LEU A 18 -18.01 -9.84 15.06
C LEU A 18 -19.00 -8.66 15.02
N PRO A 19 -18.72 -7.53 15.68
CA PRO A 19 -19.60 -6.38 15.63
C PRO A 19 -19.68 -5.80 14.20
N PRO A 20 -20.84 -5.27 13.76
CA PRO A 20 -21.04 -4.78 12.40
C PRO A 20 -20.01 -3.73 11.96
N GLU A 21 -19.61 -2.83 12.87
CA GLU A 21 -18.62 -1.79 12.62
C GLU A 21 -17.22 -2.32 12.33
N ALA A 22 -16.88 -3.53 12.79
CA ALA A 22 -15.58 -4.14 12.55
C ALA A 22 -15.53 -5.01 11.28
N LEU A 23 -16.68 -5.31 10.67
CA LEU A 23 -16.75 -6.25 9.56
C LEU A 23 -16.00 -5.77 8.31
N ALA A 24 -16.07 -4.46 8.03
CA ALA A 24 -15.36 -3.86 6.90
C ALA A 24 -13.84 -3.91 7.08
N ASP A 25 -13.34 -3.63 8.29
CA ASP A 25 -11.92 -3.69 8.59
C ASP A 25 -11.39 -5.13 8.62
N PHE A 26 -12.17 -6.07 9.15
CA PHE A 26 -11.84 -7.50 9.10
C PHE A 26 -11.70 -7.98 7.65
N LEU A 27 -12.67 -7.66 6.79
CA LEU A 27 -12.65 -8.04 5.39
C LEU A 27 -11.46 -7.39 4.65
N SER A 28 -11.19 -6.11 4.92
CA SER A 28 -10.04 -5.40 4.37
C SER A 28 -8.73 -6.08 4.76
N GLY A 29 -8.55 -6.41 6.04
CA GLY A 29 -7.35 -7.11 6.52
C GLY A 29 -7.19 -8.50 5.91
N LEU A 30 -8.28 -9.26 5.78
CA LEU A 30 -8.29 -10.56 5.13
C LEU A 30 -7.80 -10.47 3.67
N LEU A 31 -8.34 -9.52 2.90
CA LEU A 31 -7.96 -9.33 1.49
C LEU A 31 -6.51 -8.89 1.33
N ILE A 32 -6.07 -7.89 2.11
CA ILE A 32 -4.68 -7.40 2.09
C ILE A 32 -3.72 -8.52 2.46
N GLY A 33 -4.03 -9.32 3.49
CA GLY A 33 -3.20 -10.44 3.90
C GLY A 33 -3.02 -11.49 2.80
N HIS A 34 -4.09 -11.82 2.07
CA HIS A 34 -4.01 -12.74 0.93
C HIS A 34 -3.19 -12.19 -0.23
N GLU A 35 -3.37 -10.91 -0.55
CA GLU A 35 -2.59 -10.26 -1.60
C GLU A 35 -1.09 -10.25 -1.25
N LEU A 36 -0.75 -9.88 -0.02
CA LEU A 36 0.64 -9.86 0.44
C LEU A 36 1.25 -11.26 0.47
N LEU A 37 0.51 -12.25 0.96
CA LEU A 37 1.00 -13.64 0.97
C LEU A 37 1.29 -14.15 -0.45
N ALA A 38 0.43 -13.81 -1.42
CA ALA A 38 0.67 -14.15 -2.82
C ALA A 38 1.85 -13.37 -3.41
N GLY A 39 1.91 -12.05 -3.19
CA GLY A 39 2.94 -11.18 -3.75
C GLY A 39 4.33 -11.42 -3.17
N LEU A 40 4.44 -11.77 -1.89
CA LEU A 40 5.72 -12.05 -1.23
C LEU A 40 6.25 -13.45 -1.54
N ALA A 41 5.42 -14.37 -2.06
CA ALA A 41 5.85 -15.73 -2.39
C ALA A 41 6.94 -15.78 -3.46
N GLU A 42 6.99 -14.78 -4.35
CA GLU A 42 8.05 -14.64 -5.37
C GLU A 42 9.36 -14.07 -4.81
N GLY A 43 9.36 -13.61 -3.56
CA GLY A 43 10.50 -12.98 -2.90
C GLY A 43 10.68 -11.51 -3.25
N LEU A 44 11.30 -10.77 -2.33
CA LEU A 44 11.69 -9.38 -2.54
C LEU A 44 13.15 -9.28 -3.00
N PRO A 45 13.48 -8.40 -3.96
CA PRO A 45 14.85 -8.16 -4.34
C PRO A 45 15.69 -7.71 -3.12
N PRO A 46 16.87 -8.29 -2.88
CA PRO A 46 17.69 -7.94 -1.73
C PRO A 46 18.10 -6.46 -1.78
N GLY A 47 18.01 -5.80 -0.64
CA GLY A 47 18.42 -4.40 -0.48
C GLY A 47 17.52 -3.36 -1.15
N ARG A 48 16.36 -3.75 -1.69
CA ARG A 48 15.38 -2.81 -2.24
C ARG A 48 14.10 -2.84 -1.40
N PRO A 49 13.78 -1.78 -0.65
CA PRO A 49 12.52 -1.71 0.07
C PRO A 49 11.34 -1.63 -0.92
N LEU A 50 10.22 -2.23 -0.55
CA LEU A 50 8.97 -2.10 -1.30
C LEU A 50 8.48 -0.64 -1.21
N ALA A 51 8.04 -0.05 -2.31
CA ALA A 51 7.38 1.24 -2.29
C ALA A 51 5.87 1.07 -2.32
N LEU A 52 5.16 1.65 -1.35
CA LEU A 52 3.71 1.71 -1.36
C LEU A 52 3.27 3.05 -1.94
N ILE A 53 2.62 3.00 -3.10
CA ILE A 53 2.16 4.18 -3.84
C ILE A 53 0.64 4.13 -3.89
N GLY A 54 -0.01 5.17 -3.37
CA GLY A 54 -1.46 5.25 -3.34
C GLY A 54 -1.98 6.19 -2.28
N GLU A 55 -3.25 6.02 -1.93
CA GLU A 55 -3.89 6.77 -0.86
C GLU A 55 -3.24 6.46 0.50
N ALA A 56 -3.01 7.50 1.29
CA ALA A 56 -2.19 7.42 2.49
C ALA A 56 -2.72 6.43 3.55
N ALA A 57 -4.04 6.37 3.77
CA ALA A 57 -4.64 5.43 4.70
C ALA A 57 -4.51 3.98 4.23
N LEU A 58 -4.67 3.71 2.94
CA LEU A 58 -4.43 2.39 2.37
C LEU A 58 -2.97 1.98 2.48
N CYS A 59 -2.03 2.86 2.14
CA CYS A 59 -0.60 2.58 2.31
C CYS A 59 -0.24 2.25 3.77
N ARG A 60 -0.87 2.91 4.75
CA ARG A 60 -0.69 2.54 6.17
C ARG A 60 -1.19 1.12 6.48
N ARG A 61 -2.35 0.72 5.95
CA ARG A 61 -2.88 -0.65 6.13
C ARG A 61 -1.91 -1.71 5.57
N TYR A 62 -1.37 -1.48 4.38
CA TYR A 62 -0.37 -2.38 3.80
C TYR A 62 0.95 -2.38 4.59
N ALA A 63 1.42 -1.22 5.05
CA ALA A 63 2.63 -1.14 5.88
C ALA A 63 2.48 -1.93 7.20
N THR A 64 1.32 -1.82 7.86
CA THR A 64 1.01 -2.61 9.05
C THR A 64 1.00 -4.10 8.72
N ALA A 65 0.30 -4.52 7.65
CA ALA A 65 0.24 -5.93 7.29
C ALA A 65 1.61 -6.50 6.89
N LEU A 66 2.42 -5.75 6.14
CA LEU A 66 3.80 -6.14 5.78
C LEU A 66 4.68 -6.41 7.00
N ALA A 67 4.52 -5.61 8.06
CA ALA A 67 5.25 -5.82 9.31
C ALA A 67 4.89 -7.17 9.96
N GLU A 68 3.63 -7.61 9.90
CA GLU A 68 3.18 -8.93 10.38
C GLU A 68 3.80 -10.09 9.59
N PHE A 69 4.13 -9.86 8.31
CA PHE A 69 4.86 -10.84 7.48
C PHE A 69 6.39 -10.78 7.66
N GLY A 70 6.90 -9.93 8.56
CA GLY A 70 8.35 -9.75 8.78
C GLY A 70 9.08 -9.07 7.62
N ALA A 71 8.36 -8.42 6.70
CA ALA A 71 8.95 -7.69 5.60
C ALA A 71 9.61 -6.39 6.09
N PRO A 72 10.68 -5.91 5.43
CA PRO A 72 11.26 -4.60 5.75
C PRO A 72 10.23 -3.47 5.61
N ALA A 73 10.41 -2.41 6.40
CA ALA A 73 9.55 -1.23 6.33
C ALA A 73 9.51 -0.67 4.89
N PRO A 74 8.32 -0.45 4.31
CA PRO A 74 8.21 0.05 2.96
C PRO A 74 8.55 1.54 2.87
N LEU A 75 8.90 2.00 1.67
CA LEU A 75 8.93 3.41 1.33
C LEU A 75 7.51 3.95 1.16
N LEU A 76 7.26 5.12 1.72
CA LEU A 76 6.01 5.85 1.64
C LEU A 76 6.27 7.22 0.99
N PRO A 77 6.46 7.28 -0.34
CA PRO A 77 6.85 8.51 -1.03
C PRO A 77 5.76 9.60 -1.05
N GLY A 78 4.53 9.29 -0.63
CA GLY A 78 3.40 10.22 -0.68
C GLY A 78 2.85 10.36 -2.11
N ASP A 79 2.45 11.58 -2.47
CA ASP A 79 1.94 11.86 -3.82
C ASP A 79 3.09 11.89 -4.84
N THR A 80 3.13 10.86 -5.68
CA THR A 80 4.11 10.74 -6.77
C THR A 80 3.55 11.23 -8.11
N ALA A 81 2.25 11.48 -8.22
CA ALA A 81 1.58 11.75 -9.49
C ALA A 81 2.03 13.10 -10.07
N ALA A 82 2.07 14.15 -9.25
CA ALA A 82 2.50 15.48 -9.67
C ALA A 82 3.96 15.47 -10.18
N ALA A 83 4.87 14.84 -9.44
CA ALA A 83 6.27 14.72 -9.82
C ALA A 83 6.44 13.90 -11.12
N GLY A 84 5.69 12.81 -11.27
CA GLY A 84 5.70 11.99 -12.48
C GLY A 84 5.18 12.74 -13.71
N LEU A 85 4.05 13.44 -13.58
CA LEU A 85 3.47 14.27 -14.65
C LEU A 85 4.42 15.38 -15.07
N PHE A 86 5.07 16.05 -14.12
CA PHE A 86 6.09 17.06 -14.43
C PHE A 86 7.26 16.42 -15.20
N GLY A 87 7.75 15.27 -14.76
CA GLY A 87 8.79 14.52 -15.47
C GLY A 87 8.42 14.19 -16.92
N PHE A 88 7.18 13.74 -17.16
CA PHE A 88 6.67 13.51 -18.51
C PHE A 88 6.63 14.79 -19.35
N ALA A 89 6.17 15.90 -18.77
CA ALA A 89 6.07 17.17 -19.48
C ALA A 89 7.45 17.75 -19.85
N VAL A 90 8.46 17.59 -18.98
CA VAL A 90 9.86 17.92 -19.29
C VAL A 90 10.41 17.04 -20.41
N ALA A 91 10.21 15.71 -20.32
CA ALA A 91 10.67 14.77 -21.34
C ALA A 91 10.03 15.02 -22.71
N ALA A 92 8.78 15.51 -22.73
CA ALA A 92 8.06 15.90 -23.94
C ALA A 92 8.42 17.31 -24.46
N GLY A 93 9.28 18.06 -23.76
CA GLY A 93 9.66 19.42 -24.14
C GLY A 93 8.54 20.46 -23.94
N LEU A 94 7.51 20.14 -23.17
CA LEU A 94 6.39 21.05 -22.89
C LEU A 94 6.72 22.08 -21.80
N VAL A 95 7.70 21.76 -20.94
CA VAL A 95 8.14 22.63 -19.84
C VAL A 95 9.65 22.52 -19.69
N ALA A 96 10.30 23.63 -19.35
CA ALA A 96 11.72 23.60 -19.02
C ALA A 96 11.94 22.86 -17.68
N PRO A 97 13.05 22.11 -17.52
CA PRO A 97 13.38 21.49 -16.24
C PRO A 97 13.51 22.58 -15.17
N ALA A 98 12.91 22.35 -14.01
CA ALA A 98 13.06 23.26 -12.89
C ALA A 98 14.55 23.31 -12.48
N ALA A 99 15.07 24.51 -12.21
CA ALA A 99 16.38 24.64 -11.59
C ALA A 99 16.35 23.90 -10.24
N PRO A 100 17.42 23.17 -9.86
CA PRO A 100 17.45 22.44 -8.60
C PRO A 100 17.15 23.40 -7.44
N ALA A 101 16.17 23.04 -6.61
CA ALA A 101 15.81 23.82 -5.44
C ALA A 101 17.05 24.00 -4.57
N GLN A 102 17.46 25.24 -4.32
CA GLN A 102 18.52 25.52 -3.36
C GLN A 102 18.01 25.12 -1.98
N GLU A 103 18.51 24.01 -1.47
CA GLU A 103 18.33 23.56 -0.10
C GLU A 103 18.94 24.63 0.82
N THR A 104 18.08 25.52 1.32
CA THR A 104 18.45 26.47 2.37
C THR A 104 18.45 25.67 3.67
N ALA A 105 19.63 25.18 4.05
CA ALA A 105 19.86 24.57 5.35
C ALA A 105 19.76 25.65 6.46
N PRO A 106 19.26 25.29 7.66
CA PRO A 106 19.14 26.20 8.81
C PRO A 106 20.50 26.60 9.41
#